data_AF-I3UH00-F1
#
_entry.id   AF-I3UH00-F1
#
_cell.length_a   1.000
_cell.length_b   1.000
_cell.length_c   1.000
_cell.angle_alpha   90.00
_cell.angle_beta   90.00
_cell.angle_gamma   90.00
#
_symmetry.space_group_name_H-M   'P 1'
#
loop_
_entity.id
_entity.type
_entity.pdbx_description
1 polymer ?
#
loop_
_entity_poly.entity_id
_entity_poly.type
_entity_poly.pdbx_seq_one_letter_code
_entity_poly.pdbx_strand_id
1 'polypeptide(L)'
;MAWLRAHGVPMKHGVAGFEADGVARVDAVRWRKAADSAMQTVACDALACGFGLRSENQLASLLGCDFVFDEQDCTWQPQVQPGGQSSRANVYLAGDGMRIGGADMAELTGRQCAYSLLQDLGVHCDHKQVAQLARRIARGRKTRRCIDHMFAPPAHWLDAADDALMVCRCEEIRVGEIRQMLRDDPHSGLNRMKALSRVGMGRCQGRMCVAGASMLLAHEQGIALSGVERLRNQPPVKPIPIGRVACKP
;
A
#
# COMPACT_ATOMS: atom_id res chain seq x y z
N MET A 1 9.01 -13.35 -14.51
CA MET A 1 8.34 -13.51 -15.82
C MET A 1 8.91 -14.61 -16.71
N ALA A 2 10.22 -14.82 -16.78
CA ALA A 2 10.82 -15.88 -17.61
C ALA A 2 10.27 -17.29 -17.28
N TRP A 3 10.13 -17.62 -15.99
CA TRP A 3 9.55 -18.88 -15.54
C TRP A 3 8.12 -19.11 -16.06
N LEU A 4 7.25 -18.10 -15.97
CA LEU A 4 5.86 -18.17 -16.47
C LEU A 4 5.82 -18.44 -17.98
N ARG A 5 6.64 -17.73 -18.76
CA ARG A 5 6.74 -17.94 -20.22
C ARG A 5 7.26 -19.35 -20.56
N ALA A 6 8.27 -19.83 -19.83
CA ALA A 6 8.83 -21.16 -20.02
C ALA A 6 7.81 -22.28 -19.74
N HIS A 7 6.81 -22.02 -18.90
CA HIS A 7 5.73 -22.96 -18.59
C HIS A 7 4.45 -22.68 -19.40
N GLY A 8 4.54 -21.89 -20.48
CA GLY A 8 3.42 -21.65 -21.39
C GLY A 8 2.29 -20.81 -20.79
N VAL A 9 2.50 -20.14 -19.64
CA VAL A 9 1.47 -19.28 -19.05
C VAL A 9 1.26 -18.07 -19.95
N PRO A 10 0.04 -17.84 -20.49
CA PRO A 10 -0.22 -16.72 -21.38
C PRO A 10 -0.03 -15.39 -20.65
N MET A 11 0.75 -14.49 -21.24
CA MET A 11 0.97 -13.15 -20.71
C MET A 11 0.48 -12.11 -21.70
N LYS A 12 -0.45 -11.25 -21.27
CA LYS A 12 -0.94 -10.11 -22.05
C LYS A 12 -0.42 -8.83 -21.40
N HIS A 13 0.08 -7.91 -22.20
CA HIS A 13 0.59 -6.61 -21.75
C HIS A 13 -0.10 -5.50 -22.53
N GLY A 14 -0.14 -4.29 -21.96
CA GLY A 14 -0.75 -3.13 -22.62
C GLY A 14 -2.27 -3.27 -22.84
N VAL A 15 -2.94 -4.09 -22.02
CA VAL A 15 -4.38 -4.30 -22.12
C VAL A 15 -5.14 -3.04 -21.69
N ALA A 16 -6.29 -2.79 -22.31
CA ALA A 16 -7.17 -1.65 -22.02
C ALA A 16 -8.61 -2.12 -21.76
N GLY A 17 -9.40 -1.31 -21.04
CA GLY A 17 -10.81 -1.62 -20.75
C GLY A 17 -10.98 -2.96 -20.04
N PHE A 18 -10.18 -3.21 -19.00
CA PHE A 18 -10.22 -4.45 -18.24
C PHE A 18 -11.45 -4.47 -17.32
N GLU A 19 -12.34 -5.43 -17.53
CA GLU A 19 -13.57 -5.61 -16.78
C GLU A 19 -13.70 -7.06 -16.31
N ALA A 20 -14.30 -7.26 -15.14
CA ALA A 20 -14.71 -8.57 -14.65
C ALA A 20 -16.24 -8.65 -14.67
N ASP A 21 -16.77 -9.68 -15.31
CA ASP A 21 -18.20 -9.92 -15.39
C ASP A 21 -18.63 -10.95 -14.36
N GLY A 22 -19.85 -10.80 -13.85
CA GLY A 22 -20.45 -11.72 -12.91
C GLY A 22 -21.45 -11.04 -11.98
N VAL A 23 -22.36 -11.82 -11.40
CA VAL A 23 -23.36 -11.33 -10.43
C VAL A 23 -22.97 -11.73 -9.01
N ALA A 24 -22.99 -13.03 -8.73
CA ALA A 24 -22.65 -13.57 -7.40
C ALA A 24 -21.16 -13.94 -7.27
N ARG A 25 -20.49 -14.19 -8.40
CA ARG A 25 -19.06 -14.53 -8.52
C ARG A 25 -18.58 -14.04 -9.89
N VAL A 26 -17.27 -14.04 -10.10
CA VAL A 26 -16.69 -13.80 -11.44
C VAL A 26 -17.05 -14.99 -12.33
N ASP A 27 -17.51 -14.70 -13.55
CA ASP A 27 -17.77 -15.70 -14.59
C ASP A 27 -16.87 -15.49 -15.82
N ALA A 28 -16.39 -14.26 -16.05
CA ALA A 28 -15.46 -13.94 -17.12
C ALA A 28 -14.65 -12.67 -16.84
N VAL A 29 -13.54 -12.51 -17.56
CA VAL A 29 -12.82 -11.25 -17.70
C VAL A 29 -12.81 -10.81 -19.15
N ARG A 30 -12.91 -9.50 -19.36
CA ARG A 30 -12.90 -8.86 -20.67
C ARG A 30 -11.82 -7.80 -20.74
N TRP A 31 -11.16 -7.70 -21.88
CA TRP A 31 -10.16 -6.66 -22.13
C TRP A 31 -9.93 -6.46 -23.63
N ARG A 32 -9.33 -5.34 -24.00
CA ARG A 32 -8.83 -5.04 -25.35
C ARG A 32 -7.30 -5.14 -25.38
N LYS A 33 -6.72 -5.63 -26.48
CA LYS A 33 -5.24 -5.68 -26.65
C LYS A 33 -4.61 -4.29 -26.82
N ALA A 34 -5.39 -3.36 -27.36
CA ALA A 34 -5.14 -1.93 -27.50
C ALA A 34 -6.51 -1.22 -27.51
N ALA A 35 -6.56 0.10 -27.26
CA ALA A 35 -7.82 0.85 -27.13
C ALA A 35 -8.82 0.58 -28.27
N ASP A 36 -8.34 0.55 -29.52
CA ASP A 36 -9.18 0.38 -30.72
C ASP A 36 -9.38 -1.08 -31.15
N SER A 37 -8.87 -2.04 -30.39
CA SER A 37 -8.97 -3.47 -30.74
C SER A 37 -10.29 -4.08 -30.29
N ALA A 38 -10.69 -5.18 -30.94
CA ALA A 38 -11.86 -5.96 -30.55
C ALA A 38 -11.76 -6.43 -29.08
N MET A 39 -12.90 -6.40 -28.39
CA MET A 39 -12.99 -6.93 -27.03
C MET A 39 -12.67 -8.43 -27.03
N GLN A 40 -11.85 -8.86 -26.09
CA GLN A 40 -11.51 -10.26 -25.83
C GLN A 40 -12.20 -10.68 -24.55
N THR A 41 -12.61 -11.95 -24.47
CA THR A 41 -13.28 -12.51 -23.30
C THR A 41 -12.67 -13.85 -22.96
N VAL A 42 -12.42 -14.09 -21.68
CA VAL A 42 -12.02 -15.40 -21.16
C VAL A 42 -12.92 -15.73 -19.98
N ALA A 43 -13.56 -16.90 -20.03
CA ALA A 43 -14.32 -17.43 -18.91
C ALA A 43 -13.35 -17.78 -17.76
N CYS A 44 -13.72 -17.38 -16.54
CA CYS A 44 -12.95 -17.68 -15.33
C CYS A 44 -13.86 -17.57 -14.11
N ASP A 45 -13.56 -18.37 -13.09
CA ASP A 45 -14.27 -18.39 -11.81
C ASP A 45 -13.59 -17.55 -10.71
N ALA A 46 -12.36 -17.08 -10.97
CA ALA A 46 -11.56 -16.30 -10.05
C ALA A 46 -10.71 -15.25 -10.78
N LEU A 47 -10.51 -14.11 -10.10
CA LEU A 47 -9.62 -13.04 -10.53
C LEU A 47 -8.70 -12.66 -9.37
N ALA A 48 -7.39 -12.66 -9.63
CA ALA A 48 -6.39 -12.16 -8.71
C ALA A 48 -5.81 -10.83 -9.23
N CYS A 49 -5.93 -9.77 -8.44
CA CYS A 49 -5.38 -8.44 -8.75
C CYS A 49 -4.21 -8.13 -7.82
N GLY A 50 -3.15 -7.54 -8.38
CA GLY A 50 -2.00 -7.08 -7.61
C GLY A 50 -1.51 -5.73 -8.12
N PHE A 51 -1.60 -4.71 -7.27
CA PHE A 51 -1.18 -3.33 -7.57
C PHE A 51 -0.09 -2.87 -6.59
N GLY A 52 0.90 -3.73 -6.39
CA GLY A 52 1.99 -3.52 -5.44
C GLY A 52 1.63 -3.92 -4.02
N LEU A 53 2.54 -3.62 -3.10
CA LEU A 53 2.41 -3.90 -1.67
C LEU A 53 2.79 -2.63 -0.90
N ARG A 54 2.19 -2.44 0.27
CA ARG A 54 2.51 -1.32 1.17
C ARG A 54 2.84 -1.84 2.55
N SER A 55 3.83 -1.21 3.17
CA SER A 55 4.22 -1.49 4.54
C SER A 55 3.08 -1.18 5.51
N GLU A 56 2.92 -2.05 6.51
CA GLU A 56 2.01 -1.81 7.61
C GLU A 56 2.72 -0.95 8.66
N ASN A 57 2.39 0.34 8.69
CA ASN A 57 3.05 1.34 9.53
C ASN A 57 2.16 1.93 10.63
N GLN A 58 1.04 1.29 10.96
CA GLN A 58 0.09 1.77 11.98
C GLN A 58 0.77 1.88 13.35
N LEU A 59 1.61 0.90 13.72
CA LEU A 59 2.38 0.93 14.97
C LEU A 59 3.37 2.11 15.02
N ALA A 60 4.12 2.34 13.94
CA ALA A 60 5.03 3.49 13.85
C ALA A 60 4.26 4.82 14.02
N SER A 61 3.08 4.93 13.42
CA SER A 61 2.22 6.10 13.61
C SER A 61 1.72 6.25 15.05
N LEU A 62 1.37 5.17 15.74
CA LEU A 62 0.89 5.21 17.12
C LEU A 62 2.03 5.51 18.12
N LEU A 63 3.26 5.12 17.80
CA LEU A 63 4.47 5.45 18.55
C LEU A 63 4.95 6.89 18.32
N GLY A 64 4.28 7.63 17.43
CA GLY A 64 4.59 9.02 17.13
C GLY A 64 5.81 9.21 16.25
N CYS A 65 6.19 8.21 15.44
CA CYS A 65 7.22 8.39 14.42
C CYS A 65 6.78 9.42 13.38
N ASP A 66 7.75 10.15 12.84
CA ASP A 66 7.54 11.08 11.74
C ASP A 66 7.38 10.32 10.43
N PHE A 67 6.66 10.93 9.49
CA PHE A 67 6.36 10.34 8.19
C PHE A 67 6.79 11.30 7.09
N VAL A 68 7.29 10.74 6.01
CA VAL A 68 7.63 11.44 4.77
C VAL A 68 6.86 10.81 3.63
N PHE A 69 6.47 11.60 2.63
CA PHE A 69 5.85 11.05 1.44
C PHE A 69 6.92 10.35 0.61
N ASP A 70 6.64 9.10 0.24
CA ASP A 70 7.51 8.29 -0.60
C ASP A 70 6.93 8.23 -2.01
N GLU A 71 7.64 8.84 -2.95
CA GLU A 71 7.22 8.92 -4.35
C GLU A 71 7.20 7.54 -5.03
N GLN A 72 8.06 6.61 -4.59
CA GLN A 72 8.16 5.28 -5.20
C GLN A 72 6.96 4.40 -4.80
N ASP A 73 6.59 4.40 -3.52
CA ASP A 73 5.46 3.64 -2.99
C ASP A 73 4.13 4.42 -3.08
N CYS A 74 4.18 5.68 -3.56
CA CYS A 74 3.07 6.62 -3.64
C CYS A 74 2.28 6.71 -2.32
N THR A 75 3.00 6.79 -1.20
CA THR A 75 2.42 6.78 0.14
C THR A 75 3.30 7.47 1.17
N TRP A 76 2.68 8.00 2.22
CA TRP A 76 3.38 8.33 3.46
C TRP A 76 4.00 7.08 4.09
N GLN A 77 5.31 7.15 4.36
CA GLN A 77 6.11 6.11 5.00
C GLN A 77 6.80 6.70 6.25
N PRO A 78 7.05 5.90 7.30
CA PRO A 78 7.81 6.37 8.45
C PRO A 78 9.22 6.81 8.01
N GLN A 79 9.72 7.89 8.61
CA GLN A 79 11.10 8.31 8.38
C GLN A 79 12.04 7.37 9.15
N VAL A 80 12.88 6.65 8.42
CA VAL A 80 13.79 5.65 8.99
C VAL A 80 15.20 5.85 8.43
N GLN A 81 16.19 5.84 9.31
CA GLN A 81 17.60 5.86 8.95
C GLN A 81 18.03 4.54 8.29
N PRO A 82 19.15 4.50 7.56
CA PRO A 82 19.62 3.26 6.93
C PRO A 82 19.77 2.07 7.88
N GLY A 83 20.04 2.30 9.17
CA GLY A 83 20.15 1.26 10.20
C GLY A 83 18.82 0.82 10.82
N GLY A 84 17.67 1.33 10.37
CA GLY A 84 16.37 0.98 10.92
C GLY A 84 15.91 1.89 12.07
N GLN A 85 16.72 2.84 12.53
CA GLN A 85 16.30 3.81 13.56
C GLN A 85 15.19 4.73 13.03
N SER A 86 14.11 4.87 13.79
CA SER A 86 13.05 5.84 13.48
C SER A 86 13.39 7.24 14.01
N SER A 87 12.48 8.20 13.84
CA SER A 87 12.60 9.51 14.50
C SER A 87 12.31 9.50 16.01
N ARG A 88 11.88 8.37 16.56
CA ARG A 88 11.65 8.17 18.00
C ARG A 88 12.76 7.33 18.61
N ALA A 89 13.30 7.80 19.73
CA ALA A 89 14.30 7.06 20.49
C ALA A 89 13.78 5.67 20.87
N ASN A 90 14.65 4.66 20.79
CA ASN A 90 14.36 3.27 21.12
C ASN A 90 13.26 2.62 20.25
N VAL A 91 12.89 3.23 19.11
CA VAL A 91 11.95 2.66 18.14
C VAL A 91 12.69 2.41 16.84
N TYR A 92 12.69 1.14 16.43
CA TYR A 92 13.34 0.68 15.22
C TYR A 92 12.33 -0.01 14.31
N LEU A 93 12.52 0.16 13.01
CA LEU A 93 11.75 -0.49 11.97
C LEU A 93 12.67 -1.40 11.16
N ALA A 94 12.17 -2.60 10.88
CA ALA A 94 12.90 -3.63 10.15
C ALA A 94 11.96 -4.34 9.17
N GLY A 95 12.55 -4.99 8.18
CA GLY A 95 11.80 -5.82 7.26
C GLY A 95 10.81 -5.04 6.41
N ASP A 96 9.75 -5.74 6.00
CA ASP A 96 8.65 -5.12 5.24
C ASP A 96 7.85 -4.10 6.07
N GLY A 97 7.98 -4.12 7.40
CA GLY A 97 7.45 -3.07 8.29
C GLY A 97 8.24 -1.75 8.22
N MET A 98 9.49 -1.79 7.77
CA MET A 98 10.25 -0.58 7.41
C MET A 98 9.92 -0.14 5.98
N ARG A 99 10.01 -1.08 5.05
CA ARG A 99 9.74 -0.87 3.62
C ARG A 99 9.62 -2.21 2.93
N ILE A 100 8.69 -2.33 1.99
CA ILE A 100 8.57 -3.55 1.18
C ILE A 100 9.87 -3.80 0.41
N GLY A 101 10.54 -4.90 0.75
CA GLY A 101 11.78 -5.34 0.11
C GLY A 101 11.70 -6.76 -0.44
N GLY A 102 10.75 -7.57 0.04
CA GLY A 102 10.72 -9.02 -0.18
C GLY A 102 11.52 -9.77 0.87
N ALA A 103 11.35 -11.09 0.95
CA ALA A 103 11.84 -11.92 2.04
C ALA A 103 13.34 -11.75 2.32
N ASP A 104 14.19 -11.81 1.30
CA ASP A 104 15.64 -11.66 1.46
C ASP A 104 16.02 -10.29 2.01
N MET A 105 15.40 -9.23 1.48
CA MET A 105 15.65 -7.88 1.96
C MET A 105 15.11 -7.69 3.37
N ALA A 106 14.01 -8.34 3.72
CA ALA A 106 13.45 -8.25 5.04
C ALA A 106 14.37 -8.88 6.09
N GLU A 107 14.97 -10.03 5.78
CA GLU A 107 15.98 -10.66 6.63
C GLU A 107 17.23 -9.78 6.78
N LEU A 108 17.74 -9.24 5.67
CA LEU A 108 18.95 -8.41 5.69
C LEU A 108 18.75 -7.12 6.48
N THR A 109 17.64 -6.42 6.26
CA THR A 109 17.32 -5.18 6.99
C THR A 109 17.00 -5.46 8.45
N GLY A 110 16.39 -6.59 8.79
CA GLY A 110 16.22 -7.03 10.18
C GLY A 110 17.57 -7.24 10.88
N ARG A 111 18.51 -7.92 10.23
CA ARG A 111 19.88 -8.06 10.75
C ARG A 111 20.57 -6.71 10.93
N GLN A 112 20.39 -5.78 9.98
CA GLN A 112 20.99 -4.45 10.06
C GLN A 112 20.44 -3.65 11.23
N CYS A 113 19.13 -3.72 11.42
CA CYS A 113 18.42 -3.13 12.55
C CYS A 113 18.92 -3.69 13.89
N ALA A 114 19.13 -5.01 13.98
CA ALA A 114 19.70 -5.62 15.17
C ALA A 114 21.11 -5.09 15.50
N TYR A 115 21.99 -4.95 14.50
CA TYR A 115 23.32 -4.37 14.72
C TYR A 115 23.25 -2.91 15.18
N SER A 116 22.35 -2.12 14.62
CA SER A 116 22.12 -0.74 15.05
C SER A 116 21.65 -0.66 16.50
N LEU A 117 20.69 -1.51 16.89
CA LEU A 117 20.24 -1.61 18.27
C LEU A 117 21.38 -2.03 19.22
N LEU A 118 22.18 -3.03 18.85
CA LEU A 118 23.32 -3.47 19.67
C LEU A 118 24.34 -2.36 19.86
N GLN A 119 24.64 -1.58 18.82
CA GLN A 119 25.53 -0.42 18.91
C GLN A 119 24.96 0.66 19.84
N ASP A 120 23.67 0.95 19.75
CA ASP A 120 23.00 1.93 20.62
C ASP A 120 23.00 1.48 22.10
N LEU A 121 23.03 0.16 22.36
CA LEU A 121 23.22 -0.43 23.69
C LEU A 121 24.69 -0.51 24.14
N GLY A 122 25.65 -0.04 23.33
CA GLY A 122 27.08 -0.12 23.63
C GLY A 122 27.68 -1.53 23.47
N VAL A 123 26.99 -2.45 22.78
CA VAL A 123 27.49 -3.80 22.51
C VAL A 123 28.37 -3.77 21.25
N HIS A 124 29.61 -4.22 21.38
CA HIS A 124 30.54 -4.29 20.26
C HIS A 124 30.02 -5.20 19.15
N CYS A 125 30.07 -4.71 17.91
CA CYS A 125 29.66 -5.41 16.71
C CYS A 125 30.81 -5.45 15.70
N ASP A 126 30.96 -6.56 14.97
CA ASP A 126 31.95 -6.65 13.91
C ASP A 126 31.61 -5.72 12.74
N HIS A 127 32.37 -4.64 12.60
CA HIS A 127 32.23 -3.65 11.53
C HIS A 127 32.31 -4.26 10.12
N LYS A 128 33.06 -5.36 9.93
CA LYS A 128 33.14 -6.03 8.62
C LYS A 128 31.81 -6.67 8.25
N GLN A 129 31.13 -7.32 9.20
CA GLN A 129 29.81 -7.92 8.99
C GLN A 129 28.76 -6.84 8.67
N VAL A 130 28.76 -5.74 9.42
CA VAL A 130 27.85 -4.60 9.20
C VAL A 130 28.05 -4.01 7.79
N ALA A 131 29.30 -3.80 7.38
CA ALA A 131 29.62 -3.27 6.06
C ALA A 131 29.23 -4.24 4.92
N GLN A 132 29.46 -5.54 5.10
CA GLN A 132 29.04 -6.56 4.12
C GLN A 132 27.51 -6.59 3.96
N LEU A 133 26.78 -6.49 5.08
CA LEU A 133 25.32 -6.46 5.08
C LEU A 133 24.78 -5.25 4.34
N ALA A 134 25.32 -4.05 4.60
CA ALA A 134 24.93 -2.82 3.92
C ALA A 134 25.11 -2.93 2.40
N ARG A 135 26.20 -3.56 1.92
CA ARG A 135 26.42 -3.80 0.47
C ARG A 135 25.39 -4.74 -0.12
N ARG A 136 24.98 -5.80 0.59
CA ARG A 136 23.94 -6.75 0.13
C ARG A 136 22.60 -6.03 0.01
N ILE A 137 22.24 -5.23 1.01
CA ILE A 137 21.01 -4.42 1.03
C ILE A 137 21.00 -3.43 -0.15
N ALA A 138 22.10 -2.71 -0.38
CA ALA A 138 22.21 -1.76 -1.48
C ALA A 138 22.00 -2.42 -2.86
N ARG A 139 22.44 -3.67 -3.05
CA ARG A 139 22.22 -4.42 -4.30
C ARG A 139 20.75 -4.81 -4.46
N GLY A 140 20.10 -5.35 -3.42
CA GLY A 140 18.73 -5.82 -3.51
C GLY A 140 17.69 -4.72 -3.74
N ARG A 141 17.96 -3.48 -3.27
CA ARG A 141 17.09 -2.31 -3.53
C ARG A 141 16.85 -2.03 -5.01
N LYS A 142 17.81 -2.33 -5.90
CA LYS A 142 17.65 -2.12 -7.35
C LYS A 142 16.59 -3.05 -7.94
N THR A 143 16.60 -4.32 -7.55
CA THR A 143 15.62 -5.31 -8.02
C THR A 143 14.20 -4.93 -7.60
N ARG A 144 14.02 -4.43 -6.37
CA ARG A 144 12.71 -4.03 -5.86
C ARG A 144 12.07 -2.92 -6.70
N ARG A 145 12.84 -1.89 -7.09
CA ARG A 145 12.37 -0.79 -7.94
C ARG A 145 11.72 -1.28 -9.24
N CYS A 146 12.30 -2.29 -9.87
CA CYS A 146 11.73 -2.86 -11.09
C CYS A 146 10.40 -3.57 -10.82
N ILE A 147 10.28 -4.29 -9.70
CA ILE A 147 9.05 -4.97 -9.31
C ILE A 147 7.95 -3.95 -8.99
N ASP A 148 8.26 -2.89 -8.23
CA ASP A 148 7.28 -1.84 -7.92
C ASP A 148 6.72 -1.21 -9.18
N HIS A 149 7.59 -0.90 -10.15
CA HIS A 149 7.15 -0.33 -11.42
C HIS A 149 6.24 -1.28 -12.22
N MET A 150 6.54 -2.59 -12.21
CA MET A 150 5.72 -3.59 -12.91
C MET A 150 4.33 -3.78 -12.30
N PHE A 151 4.18 -3.54 -11.00
CA PHE A 151 2.92 -3.70 -10.27
C PHE A 151 2.31 -2.36 -9.87
N ALA A 152 2.79 -1.24 -10.42
CA ALA A 152 2.16 0.05 -10.22
C ALA A 152 0.70 0.00 -10.70
N PRO A 153 -0.24 0.66 -10.00
CA PRO A 153 -1.59 0.84 -10.51
C PRO A 153 -1.57 1.42 -11.94
N PRO A 154 -2.49 1.01 -12.83
CA PRO A 154 -2.55 1.56 -14.18
C PRO A 154 -2.66 3.09 -14.14
N ALA A 155 -1.92 3.80 -14.98
CA ALA A 155 -2.08 5.25 -15.07
C ALA A 155 -3.51 5.60 -15.51
N HIS A 156 -4.04 6.73 -15.02
CA HIS A 156 -5.34 7.28 -15.45
C HIS A 156 -6.55 6.34 -15.24
N TRP A 157 -6.43 5.33 -14.36
CA TRP A 157 -7.54 4.42 -14.10
C TRP A 157 -8.75 5.11 -13.47
N LEU A 158 -8.52 6.26 -12.80
CA LEU A 158 -9.57 7.07 -12.16
C LEU A 158 -10.39 7.88 -13.16
N ASP A 159 -9.79 8.29 -14.28
CA ASP A 159 -10.45 9.04 -15.36
C ASP A 159 -11.66 8.27 -15.91
N ALA A 160 -11.58 6.93 -15.92
CA ALA A 160 -12.63 6.02 -16.39
C ALA A 160 -13.31 5.23 -15.25
N ALA A 161 -13.05 5.58 -13.99
CA ALA A 161 -13.66 4.88 -12.86
C ALA A 161 -15.17 5.20 -12.78
N ASP A 162 -16.00 4.16 -12.87
CA ASP A 162 -17.45 4.26 -12.72
C ASP A 162 -17.82 4.75 -11.30
N ASP A 163 -18.84 5.59 -11.18
CA ASP A 163 -19.35 6.08 -9.90
C ASP A 163 -19.85 4.94 -8.99
N ALA A 164 -20.27 3.80 -9.56
CA ALA A 164 -20.65 2.61 -8.83
C ALA A 164 -19.46 1.82 -8.27
N LEU A 165 -18.22 2.10 -8.67
CA LEU A 165 -17.03 1.39 -8.22
C LEU A 165 -16.83 1.52 -6.72
N MET A 166 -16.62 0.39 -6.05
CA MET A 166 -16.43 0.35 -4.59
C MET A 166 -15.02 0.81 -4.21
N VAL A 167 -14.93 1.86 -3.39
CA VAL A 167 -13.68 2.33 -2.78
C VAL A 167 -13.46 1.68 -1.42
N CYS A 168 -14.50 1.62 -0.58
CA CYS A 168 -14.42 1.03 0.77
C CYS A 168 -15.41 -0.12 0.92
N ARG A 169 -14.92 -1.36 0.84
CA ARG A 169 -15.78 -2.55 1.05
C ARG A 169 -16.39 -2.64 2.44
N CYS A 170 -15.69 -2.16 3.48
CA CYS A 170 -16.17 -2.34 4.86
C CYS A 170 -17.33 -1.41 5.22
N GLU A 171 -17.38 -0.23 4.60
CA GLU A 171 -18.40 0.80 4.85
C GLU A 171 -19.26 1.04 3.61
N GLU A 172 -19.08 0.19 2.59
CA GLU A 172 -19.80 0.19 1.31
C GLU A 172 -19.74 1.49 0.49
N ILE A 173 -18.66 2.26 0.62
CA ILE A 173 -18.50 3.57 -0.04
C ILE A 173 -18.02 3.43 -1.48
N ARG A 174 -18.70 4.13 -2.39
CA ARG A 174 -18.44 4.16 -3.83
C ARG A 174 -17.69 5.42 -4.27
N VAL A 175 -17.12 5.38 -5.48
CA VAL A 175 -16.43 6.52 -6.11
C VAL A 175 -17.36 7.72 -6.25
N GLY A 176 -18.60 7.51 -6.72
CA GLY A 176 -19.56 8.58 -6.96
C GLY A 176 -19.94 9.35 -5.70
N GLU A 177 -20.00 8.67 -4.55
CA GLU A 177 -20.26 9.30 -3.25
C GLU A 177 -19.13 10.24 -2.84
N ILE A 178 -17.88 9.82 -3.05
CA ILE A 178 -16.71 10.66 -2.77
C ILE A 178 -16.67 11.84 -3.74
N ARG A 179 -16.94 11.63 -5.03
CA ARG A 179 -17.03 12.71 -6.01
C ARG A 179 -18.11 13.72 -5.67
N GLN A 180 -19.30 13.26 -5.28
CA GLN A 180 -20.38 14.15 -4.85
C GLN A 180 -19.98 14.97 -3.63
N MET A 181 -19.39 14.33 -2.62
CA MET A 181 -18.88 15.03 -1.44
C MET A 181 -17.84 16.10 -1.79
N LEU A 182 -16.95 15.84 -2.76
CA LEU A 182 -15.96 16.81 -3.22
C LEU A 182 -16.56 17.91 -4.10
N ARG A 183 -17.68 17.67 -4.78
CA ARG A 183 -18.44 18.76 -5.43
C ARG A 183 -19.07 19.70 -4.40
N ASP A 184 -19.58 19.14 -3.30
CA ASP A 184 -20.22 19.91 -2.23
C ASP A 184 -19.19 20.65 -1.36
N ASP A 185 -17.99 20.07 -1.17
CA ASP A 185 -16.87 20.66 -0.43
C ASP A 185 -15.53 20.41 -1.16
N PRO A 186 -15.18 21.24 -2.16
CA PRO A 186 -14.00 21.05 -3.01
C PRO A 186 -12.66 21.05 -2.30
N HIS A 187 -12.58 21.66 -1.13
CA HIS A 187 -11.33 21.78 -0.35
C HIS A 187 -11.26 20.76 0.80
N SER A 188 -12.18 19.80 0.84
CA SER A 188 -12.21 18.74 1.84
C SER A 188 -10.95 17.86 1.75
N GLY A 189 -10.27 17.68 2.88
CA GLY A 189 -9.14 16.76 3.01
C GLY A 189 -9.56 15.32 3.30
N LEU A 190 -8.60 14.41 3.31
CA LEU A 190 -8.84 12.98 3.57
C LEU A 190 -9.43 12.72 4.97
N ASN A 191 -9.05 13.50 6.00
CA ASN A 191 -9.63 13.36 7.35
C ASN A 191 -11.10 13.81 7.38
N ARG A 192 -11.46 14.84 6.60
CA ARG A 192 -12.84 15.29 6.49
C ARG A 192 -13.68 14.32 5.65
N MET A 193 -13.12 13.78 4.57
CA MET A 193 -13.70 12.66 3.82
C MET A 193 -14.01 11.49 4.75
N LYS A 194 -13.04 11.07 5.57
CA LYS A 194 -13.24 10.03 6.59
C LYS A 194 -14.40 10.35 7.54
N ALA A 195 -14.50 11.59 8.01
CA ALA A 195 -15.55 11.98 8.96
C ALA A 195 -16.96 11.94 8.32
N LEU A 196 -17.09 12.32 7.06
CA LEU A 196 -18.38 12.44 6.36
C LEU A 196 -18.81 11.13 5.69
N SER A 197 -17.89 10.43 5.02
CA SER A 197 -18.19 9.19 4.29
C SER A 197 -17.83 7.91 5.05
N ARG A 198 -17.17 8.01 6.20
CA ARG A 198 -16.66 6.87 6.98
C ARG A 198 -15.56 6.07 6.27
N VAL A 199 -15.02 6.56 5.15
CA VAL A 199 -13.90 5.89 4.47
C VAL A 199 -12.74 5.64 5.44
N GLY A 200 -12.26 4.40 5.48
CA GLY A 200 -11.20 3.96 6.39
C GLY A 200 -11.65 3.68 7.83
N MET A 201 -12.94 3.75 8.16
CA MET A 201 -13.46 3.48 9.52
C MET A 201 -13.91 2.03 9.76
N GLY A 202 -14.03 1.21 8.71
CA GLY A 202 -14.50 -0.17 8.87
C GLY A 202 -13.49 -1.12 9.47
N ARG A 203 -13.79 -2.43 9.50
CA ARG A 203 -12.97 -3.46 10.17
C ARG A 203 -11.50 -3.53 9.69
N CYS A 204 -11.24 -3.09 8.46
CA CYS A 204 -9.88 -3.00 7.93
C CYS A 204 -9.10 -1.76 8.42
N GLN A 205 -9.75 -0.79 9.08
CA GLN A 205 -9.17 0.46 9.56
C GLN A 205 -8.35 1.17 8.48
N GLY A 206 -8.88 1.21 7.26
CA GLY A 206 -8.26 1.90 6.13
C GLY A 206 -7.17 1.15 5.37
N ARG A 207 -6.77 -0.05 5.82
CA ARG A 207 -5.72 -0.85 5.16
C ARG A 207 -5.99 -1.14 3.68
N MET A 208 -7.26 -1.26 3.29
CA MET A 208 -7.64 -1.57 1.91
C MET A 208 -7.99 -0.32 1.09
N CYS A 209 -8.75 0.61 1.67
CA CYS A 209 -9.39 1.68 0.90
C CYS A 209 -8.61 3.00 0.90
N VAL A 210 -7.72 3.24 1.87
CA VAL A 210 -7.09 4.57 2.01
C VAL A 210 -6.18 4.90 0.84
N ALA A 211 -5.49 3.92 0.25
CA ALA A 211 -4.70 4.13 -0.96
C ALA A 211 -5.56 4.71 -2.10
N GLY A 212 -6.63 3.99 -2.43
CA GLY A 212 -7.55 4.37 -3.50
C GLY A 212 -8.28 5.68 -3.20
N ALA A 213 -8.70 5.89 -1.95
CA ALA A 213 -9.34 7.13 -1.54
C ALA A 213 -8.41 8.34 -1.64
N SER A 214 -7.12 8.20 -1.26
CA SER A 214 -6.13 9.27 -1.45
C SER A 214 -5.87 9.55 -2.92
N MET A 215 -5.78 8.52 -3.76
CA MET A 215 -5.62 8.68 -5.21
C MET A 215 -6.84 9.37 -5.83
N LEU A 216 -8.05 8.97 -5.46
CA LEU A 216 -9.29 9.59 -5.92
C LEU A 216 -9.37 11.05 -5.47
N LEU A 217 -9.07 11.34 -4.20
CA LEU A 217 -9.04 12.72 -3.70
C LEU A 217 -8.06 13.59 -4.49
N ALA A 218 -6.82 13.11 -4.68
CA ALA A 218 -5.80 13.83 -5.44
C ALA A 218 -6.23 14.09 -6.88
N HIS A 219 -6.82 13.07 -7.52
CA HIS A 219 -7.35 13.16 -8.88
C HIS A 219 -8.47 14.21 -9.00
N GLU A 220 -9.50 14.13 -8.16
CA GLU A 220 -10.65 15.05 -8.24
C GLU A 220 -10.29 16.50 -7.91
N GLN A 221 -9.27 16.73 -7.07
CA GLN A 221 -8.79 18.07 -6.74
C GLN A 221 -7.67 18.59 -7.67
N GLY A 222 -7.13 17.75 -8.55
CA GLY A 222 -6.01 18.11 -9.41
C GLY A 222 -4.71 18.43 -8.66
N ILE A 223 -4.50 17.81 -7.49
CA ILE A 223 -3.30 18.01 -6.66
C ILE A 223 -2.37 16.80 -6.72
N ALA A 224 -1.10 17.00 -6.37
CA ALA A 224 -0.17 15.90 -6.20
C ALA A 224 -0.62 15.01 -5.02
N LEU A 225 -0.41 13.69 -5.13
CA LEU A 225 -0.75 12.74 -4.06
C LEU A 225 0.02 13.03 -2.76
N SER A 226 1.22 13.62 -2.86
CA SER A 226 2.00 14.11 -1.72
C SER A 226 1.34 15.29 -0.98
N GLY A 227 0.41 16.00 -1.63
CA GLY A 227 -0.43 17.04 -1.03
C GLY A 227 -1.63 16.48 -0.25
N VAL A 228 -1.94 15.19 -0.39
CA VAL A 228 -3.03 14.56 0.37
C VAL A 228 -2.53 14.21 1.77
N GLU A 229 -3.20 14.75 2.78
CA GLU A 229 -2.89 14.48 4.18
C GLU A 229 -3.05 12.99 4.55
N ARG A 230 -2.28 12.55 5.54
CA ARG A 230 -2.38 11.20 6.09
C ARG A 230 -3.53 11.10 7.09
N LEU A 231 -4.24 9.95 7.07
CA LEU A 231 -5.16 9.61 8.15
C LEU A 231 -4.41 9.29 9.45
N ARG A 232 -4.94 9.81 10.56
CA ARG A 232 -4.46 9.43 11.90
C ARG A 232 -4.88 8.00 12.22
N ASN A 233 -3.91 7.16 12.57
CA ASN A 233 -4.16 5.81 13.09
C ASN A 233 -4.57 5.89 14.56
N GLN A 234 -5.44 4.97 14.98
CA GLN A 234 -5.94 4.89 16.35
C GLN A 234 -5.74 3.47 16.91
N PRO A 235 -5.50 3.33 18.22
CA PRO A 235 -5.51 2.01 18.84
C PRO A 235 -6.93 1.44 18.91
N PRO A 236 -7.10 0.10 18.86
CA PRO A 236 -6.07 -0.90 18.63
C PRO A 236 -5.79 -1.11 17.12
N VAL A 237 -4.54 -1.47 16.77
CA VAL A 237 -4.13 -1.73 15.36
C VAL A 237 -4.96 -2.85 14.71
N LYS A 238 -5.29 -3.88 15.50
CA LYS A 238 -6.21 -4.95 15.11
C LYS A 238 -7.37 -5.00 16.11
N PRO A 239 -8.59 -5.34 15.67
CA PRO A 239 -9.71 -5.53 16.58
C PRO A 239 -9.38 -6.57 17.66
N ILE A 240 -9.62 -6.22 18.91
CA ILE A 240 -9.47 -7.09 20.08
C ILE A 240 -10.83 -7.26 20.76
N PRO A 241 -11.24 -8.47 21.16
CA PRO A 241 -12.48 -8.67 21.89
C PRO A 241 -12.44 -7.93 23.24
N ILE A 242 -13.47 -7.14 23.57
CA ILE A 242 -13.53 -6.36 24.81
C ILE A 242 -13.36 -7.25 26.05
N GLY A 243 -13.98 -8.44 26.06
CA GLY A 243 -13.87 -9.40 27.17
C GLY A 243 -12.46 -9.94 27.43
N ARG A 244 -11.48 -9.70 26.54
CA ARG A 244 -10.07 -10.07 26.73
C ARG A 244 -9.22 -8.93 27.30
N VAL A 245 -9.74 -7.70 27.31
CA VAL A 245 -9.00 -6.47 27.67
C VAL A 245 -9.60 -5.80 28.90
N ALA A 246 -10.88 -6.05 29.18
CA ALA A 246 -11.47 -5.66 30.45
C ALA A 246 -10.74 -6.39 31.59
N CYS A 247 -9.97 -5.64 32.39
CA CYS A 247 -9.59 -6.14 33.71
C CYS A 247 -10.88 -6.50 34.46
N LYS A 248 -10.87 -7.63 35.16
CA LYS A 248 -11.92 -7.87 36.16
C LYS A 248 -11.93 -6.66 37.11
N PRO A 249 -13.12 -6.12 37.41
CA PRO A 249 -13.24 -5.00 38.35
C PRO A 249 -12.61 -5.33 39.70
#